data_AF-A0A753EHL5-F1
#
_entry.id   AF-A0A753EHL5-F1
#
_cell.length_a   1.000
_cell.length_b   1.000
_cell.length_c   1.000
_cell.angle_alpha   90.00
_cell.angle_beta   90.00
_cell.angle_gamma   90.00
#
_symmetry.space_group_name_H-M   'P 1'
#
loop_
_entity.id
_entity.type
_entity.pdbx_description
1 polymer ?
#
loop_
_entity_poly.entity_id
_entity_poly.type
_entity_poly.pdbx_seq_one_letter_code
_entity_poly.pdbx_strand_id
1 'polypeptide(L)'
;MKDFITEAWLRANHTLSEGSEIHLPADARLTPSARELLESRRLRIKFLDQQGRLFVDDDEQQPQPVHGLTSSDTHPQACCELCRQPVVKKPDTLTHLTADKMVAKSDPRLGFRAALDSAIALTVWLQIELAEPWQPWLFDIRSRLGNIMRADAIDEPLADQAIVGLNSDELHRLSHQPLRYLDHDHLVPEASHGRDAALLNLLRTKVRETEALAAQVFITRRFEVLRPDILQALNRLSSTVYVMMILSVAKHPLTVAQIQQRLGGEQ
;
A
#
# COMPACT_ATOMS: atom_id res chain seq x y z
N MET A 1 27.09 10.23 10.18
CA MET A 1 27.76 10.70 8.95
C MET A 1 26.63 11.03 7.99
N LYS A 2 26.65 12.19 7.31
CA LYS A 2 25.62 12.51 6.32
C LYS A 2 25.82 11.58 5.13
N ASP A 3 25.07 10.50 5.08
CA ASP A 3 25.20 9.51 4.02
C ASP A 3 24.46 10.03 2.79
N PHE A 4 25.21 10.22 1.70
CA PHE A 4 24.63 10.52 0.40
C PHE A 4 23.97 9.24 -0.14
N ILE A 5 22.66 9.30 -0.33
CA ILE A 5 21.93 8.21 -0.97
C ILE A 5 22.14 8.31 -2.48
N THR A 6 22.85 7.32 -3.00
CA THR A 6 23.13 7.16 -4.43
C THR A 6 22.09 6.26 -5.09
N GLU A 7 22.03 6.33 -6.41
CA GLU A 7 21.22 5.41 -7.22
C GLU A 7 21.53 3.93 -6.93
N ALA A 8 22.82 3.59 -6.80
CA ALA A 8 23.25 2.23 -6.50
C ALA A 8 22.77 1.76 -5.13
N TRP A 9 22.78 2.64 -4.13
CA TRP A 9 22.25 2.33 -2.80
C TRP A 9 20.74 2.11 -2.84
N LEU A 10 19.98 2.96 -3.56
CA LEU A 10 18.52 2.79 -3.71
C LEU A 10 18.17 1.44 -4.33
N ARG A 11 18.88 1.05 -5.39
CA ARG A 11 18.69 -0.24 -6.06
C ARG A 11 19.03 -1.45 -5.18
N ALA A 12 19.98 -1.30 -4.26
CA ALA A 12 20.40 -2.37 -3.38
C ALA A 12 19.48 -2.54 -2.15
N ASN A 13 18.80 -1.48 -1.72
CA ASN A 13 18.07 -1.47 -0.43
C ASN A 13 16.55 -1.33 -0.56
N HIS A 14 16.03 -0.95 -1.74
CA HIS A 14 14.59 -0.70 -1.92
C HIS A 14 14.02 -1.34 -3.18
N THR A 15 12.73 -1.67 -3.10
CA THR A 15 11.92 -2.06 -4.24
C THR A 15 11.49 -0.80 -5.00
N LEU A 16 12.06 -0.57 -6.18
CA LEU A 16 11.84 0.62 -7.00
C LEU A 16 10.65 0.45 -7.96
N SER A 17 9.57 -0.17 -7.48
CA SER A 17 8.34 -0.37 -8.23
C SER A 17 7.66 0.98 -8.48
N GLU A 18 7.18 1.20 -9.70
CA GLU A 18 6.56 2.48 -10.06
C GLU A 18 5.40 2.83 -9.12
N GLY A 19 5.38 4.08 -8.64
CA GLY A 19 4.33 4.61 -7.77
C GLY A 19 4.40 4.17 -6.30
N SER A 20 5.41 3.35 -5.91
CA SER A 20 5.53 2.89 -4.53
C SER A 20 6.02 3.99 -3.59
N GLU A 21 5.81 3.78 -2.30
CA GLU A 21 6.27 4.63 -1.20
C GLU A 21 7.53 4.04 -0.58
N ILE A 22 8.61 4.83 -0.56
CA ILE A 22 9.87 4.47 0.09
C ILE A 22 10.14 5.33 1.32
N HIS A 23 10.81 4.72 2.29
CA HIS A 23 11.19 5.36 3.54
C HIS A 23 12.70 5.54 3.55
N LEU A 24 13.16 6.79 3.70
CA LEU A 24 14.58 7.14 3.74
C LEU A 24 14.94 7.74 5.12
N PRO A 25 16.19 7.62 5.59
CA PRO A 25 16.64 8.28 6.81
C PRO A 25 16.47 9.81 6.75
N ALA A 26 16.04 10.44 7.84
CA ALA A 26 15.76 11.88 7.89
C ALA A 26 16.99 12.79 7.67
N ASP A 27 18.20 12.27 7.86
CA ASP A 27 19.46 12.97 7.61
C ASP A 27 20.07 12.66 6.24
N ALA A 28 19.39 11.84 5.43
CA ALA A 28 19.87 11.46 4.11
C ALA A 28 19.81 12.62 3.12
N ARG A 29 20.83 12.70 2.25
CA ARG A 29 20.84 13.60 1.10
C ARG A 29 20.87 12.80 -0.19
N LEU A 30 19.95 13.08 -1.10
CA LEU A 30 19.87 12.41 -2.39
C LEU A 30 20.88 13.02 -3.38
N THR A 31 21.60 12.18 -4.12
CA THR A 31 22.34 12.66 -5.29
C THR A 31 21.40 13.06 -6.43
N PRO A 32 21.81 13.92 -7.38
CA PRO A 32 20.96 14.27 -8.53
C PRO A 32 20.45 13.05 -9.30
N SER A 33 21.32 12.06 -9.55
CA SER A 33 20.93 10.79 -10.18
C SER A 33 19.94 9.96 -9.36
N ALA A 34 20.03 10.01 -8.03
CA ALA A 34 19.07 9.35 -7.16
C ALA A 34 17.71 10.06 -7.23
N ARG A 35 17.66 11.40 -7.21
CA ARG A 35 16.42 12.17 -7.41
C ARG A 35 15.77 11.85 -8.76
N GLU A 36 16.54 11.86 -9.84
CA GLU A 36 16.05 11.52 -11.19
C GLU A 36 15.48 10.10 -11.28
N LEU A 37 16.13 9.11 -10.64
CA LEU A 37 15.60 7.74 -10.56
C LEU A 37 14.26 7.69 -9.82
N LEU A 38 14.13 8.42 -8.69
CA LEU A 38 12.92 8.45 -7.90
C LEU A 38 11.76 9.13 -8.64
N GLU A 39 12.04 10.25 -9.31
CA GLU A 39 11.08 11.01 -10.12
C GLU A 39 10.61 10.21 -11.34
N SER A 40 11.54 9.59 -12.08
CA SER A 40 11.21 8.79 -13.29
C SER A 40 10.31 7.59 -12.97
N ARG A 41 10.41 7.04 -11.75
CA ARG A 41 9.57 5.95 -11.24
C ARG A 41 8.35 6.44 -10.45
N ARG A 42 8.12 7.75 -10.36
CA ARG A 42 7.02 8.38 -9.62
C ARG A 42 6.95 7.91 -8.16
N LEU A 43 8.12 7.67 -7.55
CA LEU A 43 8.21 7.16 -6.18
C LEU A 43 7.86 8.26 -5.18
N ARG A 44 7.09 7.90 -4.15
CA ARG A 44 6.78 8.79 -3.03
C ARG A 44 7.81 8.58 -1.93
N ILE A 45 8.41 9.67 -1.46
CA ILE A 45 9.48 9.63 -0.47
C ILE A 45 8.93 10.10 0.87
N LYS A 46 9.21 9.34 1.93
CA LYS A 46 8.98 9.75 3.32
C LYS A 46 10.29 9.65 4.10
N PHE A 47 10.65 10.72 4.78
CA PHE A 47 11.86 10.77 5.60
C PHE A 47 11.53 10.37 7.04
N LEU A 48 12.23 9.38 7.58
CA LEU A 48 12.05 8.83 8.93
C LEU A 48 13.31 9.02 9.77
N ASP A 49 13.16 9.51 11.00
CA ASP A 49 14.25 9.42 11.99
C ASP A 49 14.32 8.02 12.63
N GLN A 50 15.33 7.80 13.49
CA GLN A 50 15.49 6.54 14.22
C GLN A 50 14.31 6.19 15.14
N GLN A 51 13.43 7.15 15.44
CA GLN A 51 12.23 6.98 16.27
C GLN A 51 10.95 6.83 15.42
N GLY A 52 11.06 6.83 14.08
CA GLY A 52 9.93 6.70 13.16
C GLY A 52 9.12 7.99 12.91
N ARG A 53 9.64 9.16 13.30
CA ARG A 53 8.99 10.45 13.04
C ARG A 53 9.17 10.86 11.58
N LEU A 54 8.12 11.41 10.98
CA LEU A 54 8.05 11.75 9.56
C LEU A 54 8.40 13.21 9.28
N PHE A 55 9.20 13.42 8.25
CA PHE A 55 9.68 14.73 7.81
C PHE A 55 9.49 14.92 6.30
N VAL A 56 9.40 16.19 5.88
CA VAL A 56 9.43 16.61 4.47
C VAL A 56 10.77 17.29 4.19
N ASP A 57 11.35 17.03 3.02
CA ASP A 57 12.51 17.75 2.48
C ASP A 57 12.00 19.10 1.99
N ASP A 58 12.26 20.16 2.75
CA ASP A 58 12.06 21.53 2.29
C ASP A 58 13.41 21.96 1.73
N ASP A 59 13.49 22.22 0.42
CA ASP A 59 14.74 22.31 -0.36
C ASP A 59 15.75 23.36 0.16
N GLU A 60 15.41 24.15 1.19
CA GLU A 60 16.32 25.10 1.84
C GLU A 60 16.30 25.11 3.39
N GLN A 61 15.50 24.29 4.10
CA GLN A 61 15.39 24.37 5.57
C GLN A 61 15.31 23.03 6.30
N GLN A 62 15.57 23.07 7.62
CA GLN A 62 15.57 21.91 8.51
C GLN A 62 14.27 21.10 8.38
N PRO A 63 14.35 19.76 8.37
CA PRO A 63 13.19 18.90 8.22
C PRO A 63 12.15 19.18 9.31
N GLN A 64 10.91 19.52 8.89
CA GLN A 64 9.80 19.77 9.81
C GLN A 64 8.93 18.53 10.02
N PRO A 65 8.43 18.27 11.25
CA PRO A 65 7.55 17.14 11.50
C PRO A 65 6.19 17.36 10.83
N VAL A 66 5.74 16.39 10.03
CA VAL A 66 4.45 16.46 9.32
C VAL A 66 3.52 15.32 9.70
N HIS A 67 2.22 15.50 9.43
CA HIS A 67 1.23 14.45 9.64
C HIS A 67 1.48 13.26 8.70
N GLY A 68 1.62 12.06 9.26
CA GLY A 68 2.15 10.91 8.52
C GLY A 68 1.30 10.40 7.35
N LEU A 69 0.00 10.73 7.33
CA LEU A 69 -0.89 10.37 6.22
C LEU A 69 -0.96 11.46 5.14
N THR A 70 -0.94 12.74 5.52
CA THR A 70 -1.25 13.86 4.60
C THR A 70 0.01 14.61 4.16
N SER A 71 1.13 14.45 4.87
CA SER A 71 2.37 15.19 4.67
C SER A 71 2.19 16.72 4.70
N SER A 72 1.16 17.19 5.40
CA SER A 72 0.88 18.62 5.59
C SER A 72 1.06 19.01 7.05
N ASP A 73 1.50 20.24 7.26
CA ASP A 73 1.60 20.97 8.53
C ASP A 73 0.36 21.84 8.80
N THR A 74 -0.56 21.96 7.84
CA THR A 74 -1.77 22.77 7.97
C THR A 74 -2.91 22.00 8.63
N HIS A 75 -3.55 22.61 9.63
CA HIS A 75 -4.73 22.08 10.31
C HIS A 75 -5.95 22.96 9.99
N PRO A 76 -6.70 22.68 8.91
CA PRO A 76 -7.91 23.43 8.59
C PRO A 76 -8.96 23.29 9.69
N GLN A 77 -9.85 24.28 9.80
CA GLN A 77 -10.94 24.24 10.78
C GLN A 77 -11.92 23.11 10.43
N ALA A 78 -11.95 22.07 11.26
CA ALA A 78 -12.81 20.94 11.01
C ALA A 78 -14.27 21.23 11.38
N CYS A 79 -15.18 20.82 10.49
CA CYS A 79 -16.62 20.97 10.66
C CYS A 79 -17.28 19.59 10.82
N CYS A 80 -18.38 19.54 11.57
CA CYS A 80 -19.20 18.33 11.69
C CYS A 80 -19.88 18.05 10.34
N GLU A 81 -19.75 16.85 9.80
CA GLU A 81 -20.34 16.47 8.51
C GLU A 81 -21.87 16.59 8.53
N LEU A 82 -22.52 16.33 9.68
CA LEU A 82 -23.97 16.34 9.81
C LEU A 82 -24.57 17.76 9.85
N CYS A 83 -24.05 18.63 10.72
CA CYS A 83 -24.63 19.97 10.94
C CYS A 83 -23.83 21.11 10.29
N ARG A 84 -22.68 20.79 9.65
CA ARG A 84 -21.76 21.74 9.01
C ARG A 84 -21.21 22.85 9.94
N GLN A 85 -21.39 22.70 11.25
CA GLN A 85 -20.87 23.65 12.23
C GLN A 85 -19.40 23.36 12.55
N PRO A 86 -18.58 24.40 12.78
CA PRO A 86 -17.22 24.24 13.25
C PRO A 86 -17.16 23.51 14.60
N VAL A 87 -16.25 22.54 14.73
CA VAL A 87 -16.05 21.81 15.99
C VAL A 87 -14.93 22.49 16.78
N VAL A 88 -15.30 23.37 17.70
CA VAL A 88 -14.34 24.13 18.54
C VAL A 88 -13.70 23.25 19.62
N LYS A 89 -14.50 22.38 20.26
CA LYS A 89 -14.04 21.39 21.23
C LYS A 89 -14.47 20.02 20.74
N LYS A 90 -13.51 19.16 20.39
CA LYS A 90 -13.76 17.80 19.92
C LYS A 90 -14.39 16.96 21.06
N PRO A 91 -15.65 16.52 20.94
CA PRO A 91 -16.23 15.58 21.88
C PRO A 91 -15.71 14.16 21.61
N ASP A 92 -15.74 13.29 22.62
CA ASP A 92 -15.26 11.90 22.50
C ASP A 92 -16.05 11.06 21.49
N THR A 93 -17.24 11.51 21.10
CA THR A 93 -18.10 10.83 20.12
C THR A 93 -17.73 11.13 18.67
N LEU A 94 -16.89 12.13 18.42
CA LEU A 94 -16.46 12.56 17.09
C LEU A 94 -14.99 12.21 16.82
N THR A 95 -14.67 12.01 15.54
CA THR A 95 -13.30 11.89 15.05
C THR A 95 -13.15 12.47 13.66
N HIS A 96 -11.91 12.74 13.26
CA HIS A 96 -11.62 13.23 11.92
C HIS A 96 -11.82 12.12 10.89
N LEU A 97 -12.54 12.47 9.83
CA LEU A 97 -12.57 11.70 8.59
C LEU A 97 -11.60 12.32 7.58
N THR A 98 -11.63 13.63 7.38
CA THR A 98 -10.60 14.34 6.62
C THR A 98 -10.03 15.45 7.51
N ALA A 99 -9.07 16.22 7.01
CA ALA A 99 -8.51 17.33 7.77
C ALA A 99 -9.62 18.34 8.18
N ASP A 100 -10.60 18.57 7.31
CA ASP A 100 -11.69 19.52 7.44
C ASP A 100 -13.05 18.91 7.87
N LYS A 101 -13.20 17.57 7.86
CA LYS A 101 -14.47 16.91 8.21
C LYS A 101 -14.35 16.02 9.44
N MET A 102 -15.28 16.21 10.38
CA MET A 102 -15.49 15.32 11.52
C MET A 102 -16.79 14.52 11.38
N VAL A 103 -16.72 13.25 11.74
CA VAL A 103 -17.85 12.32 11.74
C VAL A 103 -17.98 11.62 13.10
N ALA A 104 -19.15 11.02 13.34
CA ALA A 104 -19.34 10.17 14.50
C ALA A 104 -18.39 8.95 14.43
N LYS A 105 -17.92 8.47 15.59
CA LYS A 105 -17.08 7.26 15.65
C LYS A 105 -17.72 6.00 15.04
N SER A 106 -19.04 5.98 14.90
CA SER A 106 -19.80 4.89 14.27
C SER A 106 -19.88 5.00 12.75
N ASP A 107 -19.25 6.00 12.12
CA ASP A 107 -19.26 6.16 10.68
C ASP A 107 -18.62 4.94 9.97
N PRO A 108 -19.30 4.31 8.99
CA PRO A 108 -18.79 3.13 8.30
C PRO A 108 -17.41 3.32 7.64
N ARG A 109 -17.10 4.53 7.18
CA ARG A 109 -15.81 4.84 6.55
C ARG A 109 -14.66 4.74 7.56
N LEU A 110 -14.91 4.99 8.84
CA LEU A 110 -13.92 4.72 9.91
C LEU A 110 -13.72 3.23 10.15
N GLY A 111 -14.77 2.42 10.02
CA GLY A 111 -14.66 0.96 10.07
C GLY A 111 -13.78 0.42 8.94
N PHE A 112 -13.94 0.95 7.73
CA PHE A 112 -13.05 0.66 6.60
C PHE A 112 -11.59 1.05 6.90
N ARG A 113 -11.33 2.24 7.47
CA ARG A 113 -9.96 2.65 7.87
C ARG A 113 -9.36 1.75 8.93
N ALA A 114 -10.13 1.37 9.95
CA ALA A 114 -9.65 0.43 10.96
C ALA A 114 -9.24 -0.92 10.35
N ALA A 115 -9.96 -1.38 9.31
CA ALA A 115 -9.61 -2.58 8.58
C ALA A 115 -8.34 -2.41 7.71
N LEU A 116 -8.15 -1.25 7.08
CA LEU A 116 -6.90 -0.91 6.40
C LEU A 116 -5.72 -0.89 7.37
N ASP A 117 -5.85 -0.23 8.53
CA ASP A 117 -4.82 -0.21 9.56
C ASP A 117 -4.45 -1.63 10.01
N SER A 118 -5.46 -2.47 10.22
CA SER A 118 -5.26 -3.87 10.58
C SER A 118 -4.55 -4.67 9.47
N ALA A 119 -4.87 -4.40 8.19
CA ALA A 119 -4.19 -5.02 7.05
C ALA A 119 -2.73 -4.57 6.95
N ILE A 120 -2.45 -3.28 7.14
CA ILE A 120 -1.09 -2.72 7.19
C ILE A 120 -0.29 -3.36 8.32
N ALA A 121 -0.86 -3.44 9.52
CA ALA A 121 -0.22 -4.06 10.68
C ALA A 121 0.11 -5.54 10.41
N LEU A 122 -0.81 -6.28 9.79
CA LEU A 122 -0.57 -7.65 9.36
C LEU A 122 0.55 -7.74 8.33
N THR A 123 0.57 -6.88 7.31
CA THR A 123 1.65 -6.86 6.32
C THR A 123 3.00 -6.57 6.98
N VAL A 124 3.09 -5.61 7.89
CA VAL A 124 4.34 -5.30 8.63
C VAL A 124 4.80 -6.48 9.46
N TRP A 125 3.89 -7.19 10.13
CA TRP A 125 4.26 -8.41 10.84
C TRP A 125 4.80 -9.48 9.87
N LEU A 126 4.16 -9.68 8.72
CA LEU A 126 4.63 -10.63 7.71
C LEU A 126 5.99 -10.24 7.13
N GLN A 127 6.32 -8.95 7.03
CA GLN A 127 7.67 -8.49 6.64
C GLN A 127 8.74 -8.90 7.65
N ILE A 128 8.39 -9.23 8.89
CA ILE A 128 9.34 -9.77 9.87
C ILE A 128 9.39 -11.30 9.77
N GLU A 129 8.24 -11.94 9.53
CA GLU A 129 8.10 -13.40 9.60
C GLU A 129 8.50 -14.14 8.32
N LEU A 130 8.42 -13.49 7.15
CA LEU A 130 8.69 -14.09 5.85
C LEU A 130 10.01 -13.58 5.30
N ALA A 131 10.92 -14.47 4.94
CA ALA A 131 12.21 -14.10 4.36
C ALA A 131 12.11 -13.84 2.83
N GLU A 132 13.24 -13.65 2.17
CA GLU A 132 13.31 -13.68 0.70
C GLU A 132 12.71 -14.98 0.14
N PRO A 133 11.97 -14.94 -0.98
CA PRO A 133 11.83 -13.81 -1.92
C PRO A 133 10.65 -12.87 -1.65
N TRP A 134 10.03 -12.92 -0.46
CA TRP A 134 8.75 -12.25 -0.21
C TRP A 134 8.86 -10.77 0.17
N GLN A 135 10.03 -10.33 0.62
CA GLN A 135 10.25 -8.96 1.11
C GLN A 135 9.85 -7.87 0.09
N PRO A 136 10.26 -7.94 -1.19
CA PRO A 136 9.88 -6.92 -2.17
C PRO A 136 8.37 -6.83 -2.39
N TRP A 137 7.67 -7.97 -2.38
CA TRP A 137 6.22 -8.03 -2.55
C TRP A 137 5.50 -7.40 -1.36
N LEU A 138 5.88 -7.77 -0.14
CA LEU A 138 5.27 -7.27 1.08
C LEU A 138 5.52 -5.78 1.27
N PHE A 139 6.68 -5.27 0.84
CA PHE A 139 6.99 -3.85 0.84
C PHE A 139 6.02 -3.05 -0.05
N ASP A 140 5.83 -3.50 -1.30
CA ASP A 140 4.92 -2.85 -2.24
C ASP A 140 3.45 -2.98 -1.80
N ILE A 141 3.06 -4.13 -1.20
CA ILE A 141 1.71 -4.31 -0.62
C ILE A 141 1.47 -3.33 0.53
N ARG A 142 2.42 -3.20 1.47
CA ARG A 142 2.34 -2.25 2.58
C ARG A 142 2.22 -0.83 2.04
N SER A 143 3.05 -0.48 1.05
CA SER A 143 3.00 0.82 0.38
C SER A 143 1.62 1.06 -0.27
N ARG A 144 1.05 0.07 -0.97
CA ARG A 144 -0.24 0.21 -1.64
C ARG A 144 -1.37 0.42 -0.63
N LEU A 145 -1.38 -0.34 0.46
CA LEU A 145 -2.35 -0.17 1.55
C LEU A 145 -2.26 1.23 2.18
N GLY A 146 -1.04 1.73 2.40
CA GLY A 146 -0.80 3.10 2.88
C GLY A 146 -1.28 4.16 1.89
N ASN A 147 -1.05 3.96 0.59
CA ASN A 147 -1.53 4.84 -0.47
C ASN A 147 -3.07 4.87 -0.55
N ILE A 148 -3.74 3.73 -0.35
CA ILE A 148 -5.22 3.67 -0.25
C ILE A 148 -5.71 4.48 0.96
N MET A 149 -5.11 4.26 2.13
CA MET A 149 -5.45 5.01 3.35
C MET A 149 -5.28 6.53 3.14
N ARG A 150 -4.18 6.95 2.52
CA ARG A 150 -3.93 8.35 2.20
C ARG A 150 -4.99 8.90 1.25
N ALA A 151 -5.22 8.23 0.10
CA ALA A 151 -6.18 8.67 -0.91
C ALA A 151 -7.60 8.78 -0.34
N ASP A 152 -7.94 7.96 0.64
CA ASP A 152 -9.19 8.11 1.41
C ASP A 152 -9.15 9.30 2.38
N ALA A 153 -8.04 9.52 3.08
CA ALA A 153 -7.90 10.59 4.08
C ALA A 153 -7.88 12.00 3.49
N ILE A 154 -7.34 12.17 2.27
CA ILE A 154 -7.26 13.47 1.58
C ILE A 154 -8.28 13.63 0.45
N ASP A 155 -9.12 12.61 0.23
CA ASP A 155 -10.18 12.61 -0.79
C ASP A 155 -9.69 12.83 -2.23
N GLU A 156 -8.53 12.24 -2.55
CA GLU A 156 -7.93 12.28 -3.89
C GLU A 156 -8.04 10.92 -4.59
N PRO A 157 -8.04 10.90 -5.95
CA PRO A 157 -7.91 9.66 -6.71
C PRO A 157 -6.65 8.88 -6.34
N LEU A 158 -6.78 7.56 -6.21
CA LEU A 158 -5.66 6.67 -5.97
C LEU A 158 -4.85 6.51 -7.25
N ALA A 159 -3.59 6.95 -7.22
CA ALA A 159 -2.65 6.76 -8.33
C ALA A 159 -2.33 5.28 -8.56
N ASP A 160 -1.95 4.94 -9.79
CA ASP A 160 -1.44 3.61 -10.12
C ASP A 160 -0.13 3.29 -9.40
N GLN A 161 0.07 2.01 -9.13
CA GLN A 161 1.28 1.49 -8.48
C GLN A 161 1.52 0.07 -8.97
N ALA A 162 2.76 -0.21 -9.36
CA ALA A 162 3.20 -1.57 -9.64
C ALA A 162 3.54 -2.32 -8.35
N ILE A 163 3.42 -3.65 -8.38
CA ILE A 163 3.90 -4.53 -7.30
C ILE A 163 4.98 -5.42 -7.89
N VAL A 164 6.20 -5.33 -7.35
CA VAL A 164 7.42 -5.94 -7.88
C VAL A 164 7.60 -5.70 -9.38
N GLY A 165 7.24 -4.51 -9.85
CA GLY A 165 7.26 -4.15 -11.26
C GLY A 165 6.18 -4.81 -12.14
N LEU A 166 5.15 -5.41 -11.54
CA LEU A 166 3.96 -5.92 -12.24
C LEU A 166 2.80 -4.93 -12.10
N ASN A 167 2.12 -4.62 -13.19
CA ASN A 167 0.92 -3.79 -13.18
C ASN A 167 -0.35 -4.57 -12.82
N SER A 168 -1.47 -3.87 -12.67
CA SER A 168 -2.78 -4.44 -12.30
C SER A 168 -3.23 -5.56 -13.26
N ASP A 169 -3.05 -5.38 -14.56
CA ASP A 169 -3.52 -6.32 -15.59
C ASP A 169 -2.67 -7.59 -15.63
N GLU A 170 -1.35 -7.44 -15.46
CA GLU A 170 -0.42 -8.55 -15.29
C GLU A 170 -0.79 -9.40 -14.07
N LEU A 171 -0.95 -8.77 -12.91
CA LEU A 171 -1.37 -9.44 -11.67
C LEU A 171 -2.73 -10.13 -11.84
N HIS A 172 -3.65 -9.50 -12.57
CA HIS A 172 -4.93 -10.10 -12.90
C HIS A 172 -4.77 -11.37 -13.74
N ARG A 173 -3.99 -11.32 -14.83
CA ARG A 173 -3.69 -12.50 -15.67
C ARG A 173 -3.06 -13.63 -14.87
N LEU A 174 -2.07 -13.34 -14.02
CA LEU A 174 -1.41 -14.35 -13.18
C LEU A 174 -2.40 -15.04 -12.23
N SER A 175 -3.30 -14.27 -11.61
CA SER A 175 -4.29 -14.82 -10.68
C SER A 175 -5.41 -15.62 -11.34
N HIS A 176 -5.75 -15.32 -12.60
CA HIS A 176 -6.85 -15.96 -13.35
C HIS A 176 -6.38 -17.13 -14.22
N GLN A 177 -5.13 -17.14 -14.67
CA GLN A 177 -4.54 -18.20 -15.49
C GLN A 177 -3.24 -18.72 -14.87
N PRO A 178 -3.25 -19.15 -13.59
CA PRO A 178 -2.02 -19.48 -12.89
C PRO A 178 -1.30 -20.68 -13.52
N LEU A 179 -2.03 -21.67 -14.04
CA LEU A 179 -1.40 -22.83 -14.68
C LEU A 179 -0.57 -22.42 -15.91
N ARG A 180 -1.04 -21.44 -16.69
CA ARG A 180 -0.36 -20.96 -17.89
C ARG A 180 0.91 -20.18 -17.56
N TYR A 181 0.86 -19.32 -16.56
CA TYR A 181 1.94 -18.35 -16.31
C TYR A 181 2.86 -18.76 -15.15
N LEU A 182 2.37 -19.54 -14.18
CA LEU A 182 3.06 -19.93 -12.95
C LEU A 182 3.34 -21.44 -12.84
N ASP A 183 2.96 -22.24 -13.84
CA ASP A 183 3.09 -23.71 -13.87
C ASP A 183 2.43 -24.43 -12.68
N HIS A 184 1.42 -23.81 -12.08
CA HIS A 184 0.66 -24.36 -10.96
C HIS A 184 -0.81 -23.96 -11.06
N ASP A 185 -1.72 -24.90 -10.80
CA ASP A 185 -3.16 -24.64 -10.87
C ASP A 185 -3.66 -23.87 -9.63
N HIS A 186 -4.96 -23.59 -9.57
CA HIS A 186 -5.57 -22.95 -8.42
C HIS A 186 -5.36 -23.74 -7.12
N LEU A 187 -5.19 -22.99 -6.03
CA LEU A 187 -4.86 -23.51 -4.71
C LEU A 187 -6.07 -23.43 -3.79
N VAL A 188 -6.37 -24.53 -3.10
CA VAL A 188 -7.20 -24.53 -1.90
C VAL A 188 -6.27 -24.51 -0.68
N PRO A 189 -6.34 -23.52 0.21
CA PRO A 189 -5.44 -23.45 1.38
C PRO A 189 -5.55 -24.71 2.26
N GLU A 190 -4.40 -25.27 2.64
CA GLU A 190 -4.31 -26.50 3.44
C GLU A 190 -3.00 -26.46 4.24
N ALA A 191 -2.97 -27.12 5.40
CA ALA A 191 -1.78 -27.16 6.26
C ALA A 191 -0.54 -27.78 5.56
N SER A 192 -0.75 -28.69 4.61
CA SER A 192 0.29 -29.33 3.78
C SER A 192 1.09 -28.33 2.93
N HIS A 193 0.51 -27.16 2.61
CA HIS A 193 1.16 -26.08 1.86
C HIS A 193 2.20 -25.31 2.66
N GLY A 194 2.36 -25.63 3.95
CA GLY A 194 3.40 -25.07 4.80
C GLY A 194 3.11 -23.67 5.31
N ARG A 195 4.10 -23.15 6.05
CA ARG A 195 3.97 -21.92 6.85
C ARG A 195 3.73 -20.68 5.99
N ASP A 196 4.51 -20.51 4.92
CA ASP A 196 4.45 -19.31 4.08
C ASP A 196 3.09 -19.17 3.40
N ALA A 197 2.58 -20.24 2.80
CA ALA A 197 1.25 -20.25 2.20
C ALA A 197 0.13 -19.94 3.23
N ALA A 198 0.26 -20.44 4.46
CA ALA A 198 -0.69 -20.15 5.53
C ALA A 198 -0.68 -18.67 5.95
N LEU A 199 0.51 -18.09 6.16
CA LEU A 199 0.65 -16.67 6.51
C LEU A 199 0.17 -15.75 5.37
N LEU A 200 0.53 -16.06 4.13
CA LEU A 200 0.06 -15.31 2.97
C LEU A 200 -1.47 -15.43 2.82
N ASN A 201 -2.06 -16.59 3.11
CA ASN A 201 -3.52 -16.72 3.11
C ASN A 201 -4.19 -15.85 4.18
N LEU A 202 -3.60 -15.72 5.38
CA LEU A 202 -4.11 -14.77 6.39
C LEU A 202 -4.14 -13.35 5.83
N LEU A 203 -3.04 -12.89 5.23
CA LEU A 203 -3.00 -11.57 4.60
C LEU A 203 -4.03 -11.42 3.48
N ARG A 204 -4.14 -12.42 2.58
CA ARG A 204 -5.12 -12.43 1.49
C ARG A 204 -6.55 -12.26 2.02
N THR A 205 -6.91 -13.01 3.05
CA THR A 205 -8.26 -12.93 3.65
C THR A 205 -8.48 -11.59 4.33
N LYS A 206 -7.45 -11.02 4.97
CA LYS A 206 -7.54 -9.69 5.59
C LYS A 206 -7.77 -8.59 4.55
N VAL A 207 -7.08 -8.64 3.41
CA VAL A 207 -7.31 -7.70 2.30
C VAL A 207 -8.74 -7.83 1.76
N ARG A 208 -9.29 -9.05 1.64
CA ARG A 208 -10.68 -9.27 1.19
C ARG A 208 -11.72 -8.80 2.21
N GLU A 209 -11.46 -8.94 3.50
CA GLU A 209 -12.29 -8.35 4.56
C GLU A 209 -12.33 -6.83 4.41
N THR A 210 -11.17 -6.21 4.21
CA THR A 210 -11.05 -4.76 3.96
C THR A 210 -11.77 -4.33 2.67
N GLU A 211 -11.67 -5.13 1.59
CA GLU A 211 -12.43 -4.92 0.34
C GLU A 211 -13.95 -4.95 0.57
N ALA A 212 -14.45 -5.91 1.35
CA ALA A 212 -15.87 -6.01 1.66
C ALA A 212 -16.38 -4.80 2.45
N LEU A 213 -15.58 -4.30 3.41
CA LEU A 213 -15.89 -3.07 4.14
C LEU A 213 -15.84 -1.83 3.23
N ALA A 214 -14.85 -1.76 2.34
CA ALA A 214 -14.79 -0.70 1.32
C ALA A 214 -16.05 -0.71 0.44
N ALA A 215 -16.53 -1.88 0.04
CA ALA A 215 -17.75 -2.03 -0.77
C ALA A 215 -18.99 -1.53 -0.02
N GLN A 216 -19.10 -1.79 1.29
CA GLN A 216 -20.20 -1.25 2.12
C GLN A 216 -20.19 0.27 2.22
N VAL A 217 -19.01 0.89 2.13
CA VAL A 217 -18.83 2.35 2.22
C VAL A 217 -19.03 3.03 0.87
N PHE A 218 -18.47 2.46 -0.20
CA PHE A 218 -18.36 3.12 -1.51
C PHE A 218 -19.34 2.62 -2.56
N ILE A 219 -20.14 1.59 -2.29
CA ILE A 219 -21.24 1.17 -3.17
C ILE A 219 -22.54 1.67 -2.56
N THR A 220 -23.23 2.57 -3.29
CA THR A 220 -24.50 3.11 -2.83
C THR A 220 -25.62 2.09 -2.93
N ARG A 221 -26.77 2.37 -2.31
CA ARG A 221 -27.98 1.54 -2.45
C ARG A 221 -28.50 1.43 -3.89
N ARG A 222 -28.03 2.31 -4.80
CA ARG A 222 -28.34 2.28 -6.24
C ARG A 222 -27.29 1.53 -7.05
N PHE A 223 -26.33 0.88 -6.39
CA PHE A 223 -25.19 0.21 -7.01
C PHE A 223 -24.23 1.15 -7.76
N GLU A 224 -24.24 2.45 -7.43
CA GLU A 224 -23.23 3.38 -7.92
C GLU A 224 -21.94 3.19 -7.12
N VAL A 225 -20.81 3.16 -7.82
CA VAL A 225 -19.48 2.96 -7.22
C VAL A 225 -18.77 4.29 -7.09
N LEU A 226 -18.61 4.78 -5.86
CA LEU A 226 -18.04 6.10 -5.56
C LEU A 226 -16.50 6.14 -5.65
N ARG A 227 -15.84 5.04 -5.26
CA ARG A 227 -14.37 4.89 -5.27
C ARG A 227 -13.96 3.60 -6.00
N PRO A 228 -14.16 3.53 -7.33
CA PRO A 228 -13.80 2.34 -8.11
C PRO A 228 -12.30 2.07 -8.06
N ASP A 229 -11.49 3.12 -7.96
CA ASP A 229 -10.03 3.09 -7.80
C ASP A 229 -9.59 2.33 -6.53
N ILE A 230 -10.22 2.60 -5.38
CA ILE A 230 -9.94 1.92 -4.11
C ILE A 230 -10.39 0.45 -4.17
N LEU A 231 -11.61 0.20 -4.66
CA LEU A 231 -12.14 -1.17 -4.75
C LEU A 231 -11.30 -2.05 -5.68
N GLN A 232 -10.95 -1.52 -6.85
CA GLN A 232 -10.06 -2.22 -7.78
C GLN A 232 -8.70 -2.48 -7.16
N ALA A 233 -8.10 -1.51 -6.46
CA ALA A 233 -6.82 -1.70 -5.80
C ALA A 233 -6.83 -2.81 -4.75
N LEU A 234 -7.84 -2.87 -3.88
CA LEU A 234 -7.99 -3.94 -2.87
C LEU A 234 -8.22 -5.31 -3.52
N ASN A 235 -9.07 -5.34 -4.55
CA ASN A 235 -9.35 -6.55 -5.31
C ASN A 235 -8.07 -7.10 -5.98
N ARG A 236 -7.25 -6.22 -6.57
CA ARG A 236 -5.95 -6.57 -7.15
C ARG A 236 -4.94 -6.99 -6.09
N LEU A 237 -4.87 -6.32 -4.94
CA LEU A 237 -4.00 -6.72 -3.84
C LEU A 237 -4.31 -8.13 -3.33
N SER A 238 -5.58 -8.49 -3.20
CA SER A 238 -5.94 -9.87 -2.81
C SER A 238 -5.50 -10.89 -3.86
N SER A 239 -5.52 -10.50 -5.15
CA SER A 239 -5.02 -11.32 -6.26
C SER A 239 -3.50 -11.44 -6.24
N THR A 240 -2.77 -10.37 -5.91
CA THR A 240 -1.32 -10.37 -5.72
C THR A 240 -0.91 -11.35 -4.62
N VAL A 241 -1.53 -11.28 -3.44
CA VAL A 241 -1.20 -12.19 -2.34
C VAL A 241 -1.54 -13.64 -2.71
N TYR A 242 -2.60 -13.86 -3.50
CA TYR A 242 -2.91 -15.18 -4.04
C TYR A 242 -1.85 -15.70 -5.02
N VAL A 243 -1.30 -14.85 -5.90
CA VAL A 243 -0.15 -15.21 -6.74
C VAL A 243 1.06 -15.60 -5.89
N MET A 244 1.34 -14.86 -4.81
CA MET A 244 2.40 -15.23 -3.87
C MET A 244 2.16 -16.60 -3.22
N MET A 245 0.91 -16.91 -2.86
CA MET A 245 0.56 -18.24 -2.31
C MET A 245 0.82 -19.36 -3.33
N ILE A 246 0.54 -19.14 -4.62
CA ILE A 246 0.82 -20.12 -5.67
C ILE A 246 2.34 -20.30 -5.83
N LEU A 247 3.08 -19.20 -5.85
CA LEU A 247 4.54 -19.25 -5.93
C LEU A 247 5.16 -19.96 -4.72
N SER A 248 4.59 -19.81 -3.52
CA SER A 248 5.16 -20.43 -2.31
C SER A 248 5.00 -21.94 -2.24
N VAL A 249 4.04 -22.51 -2.97
CA VAL A 249 3.82 -23.97 -3.05
C VAL A 249 4.39 -24.61 -4.32
N ALA A 250 4.77 -23.78 -5.31
CA ALA A 250 5.34 -24.27 -6.56
C ALA A 250 6.68 -24.98 -6.30
N LYS A 251 6.88 -26.16 -6.92
CA LYS A 251 8.14 -26.93 -6.80
C LYS A 251 9.36 -26.16 -7.32
N HIS A 252 9.15 -25.34 -8.34
CA HIS A 252 10.16 -24.48 -8.95
C HIS A 252 9.61 -23.06 -9.05
N PRO A 253 9.64 -22.29 -7.95
CA PRO A 253 9.05 -20.96 -7.93
C PRO A 253 9.75 -20.05 -8.93
N LEU A 254 8.96 -19.42 -9.80
CA LEU A 254 9.46 -18.46 -10.78
C LEU A 254 9.90 -17.18 -10.07
N THR A 255 11.01 -16.61 -10.52
CA THR A 255 11.40 -15.25 -10.13
C THR A 255 10.52 -14.23 -10.83
N VAL A 256 10.45 -13.01 -10.29
CA VAL A 256 9.73 -11.89 -10.89
C VAL A 256 10.17 -11.64 -12.35
N ALA A 257 11.47 -11.72 -12.61
CA ALA A 257 12.02 -11.55 -13.96
C ALA A 257 11.52 -12.64 -14.93
N GLN A 258 11.44 -13.90 -14.48
CA GLN A 258 10.88 -14.99 -15.29
C GLN A 258 9.39 -14.82 -15.55
N ILE A 259 8.64 -14.34 -14.55
CA ILE A 259 7.20 -14.03 -14.71
C ILE A 259 7.00 -12.93 -15.74
N GLN A 260 7.77 -11.84 -15.65
CA GLN A 260 7.73 -10.74 -16.61
C GLN A 260 8.08 -11.20 -18.03
N GLN A 261 9.07 -12.08 -18.21
CA GLN A 261 9.38 -12.66 -19.52
C GLN A 261 8.22 -13.47 -20.10
N ARG A 262 7.54 -14.27 -19.28
CA ARG A 262 6.37 -15.06 -19.71
C ARG A 262 5.17 -14.19 -20.07
N LEU A 263 5.00 -13.06 -19.39
CA LEU A 263 3.98 -12.07 -19.71
C LEU A 263 4.33 -11.24 -20.96
N GLY A 264 5.62 -10.93 -21.17
CA GLY A 264 6.12 -10.13 -22.29
C GLY A 264 6.33 -10.89 -23.60
N GLY A 265 6.32 -12.23 -23.57
CA GLY A 265 6.36 -13.08 -24.78
C GLY A 265 5.10 -13.02 -25.66
N GLU A 266 4.16 -12.13 -25.34
CA GLU A 266 2.94 -11.83 -26.09
C GLU A 266 3.07 -10.55 -26.94
N GLN A 267 4.21 -10.39 -27.65
CA GLN A 267 4.32 -9.46 -28.78
C GLN A 267 4.34 -10.23 -30.10
#